data_AF-A0A959PRP5-F1
#
_entry.id   AF-A0A959PRP5-F1
#
_cell.length_a   1.000
_cell.length_b   1.000
_cell.length_c   1.000
_cell.angle_alpha   90.00
_cell.angle_beta   90.00
_cell.angle_gamma   90.00
#
_symmetry.space_group_name_H-M   'P 1'
#
loop_
_entity.id
_entity.type
_entity.pdbx_description
1 polymer ?
#
loop_
_entity_poly.entity_id
_entity_poly.type
_entity_poly.pdbx_seq_one_letter_code
_entity_poly.pdbx_strand_id
1 'polypeptide(L)'
;MKINTFLFFLVAFVCMLSATALSAQDGPANNKDEFQQKYEWRIKREILNGVYIPKDLGDAFNELNKKIDAESKAKFLMVPEDTAAIKLHFSLGRWMIVNWGFYEGSRFSHYLRQAGITYPDDMARFVIITYHRFLNEKPLEIKALAESIKEERQADYKQKMEGATILHEETRVREKEPEKEKN
;
A
#
# COMPACT_ATOMS: atom_id res chain seq x y z
N MET A 1 51.89 -33.05 -21.38
CA MET A 1 51.20 -31.74 -21.40
C MET A 1 50.34 -31.66 -20.15
N LYS A 2 50.81 -31.00 -19.08
CA LYS A 2 50.11 -30.94 -17.79
C LYS A 2 49.10 -29.79 -17.87
N ILE A 3 47.81 -30.13 -17.85
CA ILE A 3 46.72 -29.16 -17.87
C ILE A 3 46.68 -28.47 -16.50
N ASN A 4 46.77 -27.13 -16.52
CA ASN A 4 46.80 -26.26 -15.36
C ASN A 4 45.45 -26.28 -14.62
N THR A 5 45.26 -27.27 -13.73
CA THR A 5 44.10 -27.34 -12.83
C THR A 5 44.03 -26.16 -11.85
N PHE A 6 45.14 -25.43 -11.64
CA PHE A 6 45.21 -24.27 -10.78
C PHE A 6 44.41 -23.06 -11.28
N LEU A 7 44.26 -22.90 -12.61
CA LEU A 7 43.53 -21.78 -13.20
C LEU A 7 42.00 -21.93 -13.05
N PHE A 8 41.51 -23.17 -12.94
CA PHE A 8 40.08 -23.47 -12.74
C PHE A 8 39.62 -23.22 -11.30
N PHE A 9 40.49 -23.40 -10.31
CA PHE A 9 40.17 -23.08 -8.91
C PHE A 9 40.12 -21.57 -8.64
N LEU A 10 40.87 -20.76 -9.39
CA LEU A 10 40.87 -19.30 -9.23
C LEU A 10 39.57 -18.66 -9.75
N VAL A 11 38.96 -19.21 -10.81
CA VAL A 11 37.70 -18.71 -11.38
C VAL A 11 36.49 -19.10 -10.51
N ALA A 12 36.53 -20.28 -9.88
CA ALA A 12 35.48 -20.72 -8.97
C ALA A 12 35.42 -19.87 -7.68
N PHE A 13 36.54 -19.30 -7.22
CA PHE A 13 36.61 -18.46 -6.03
C PHE A 13 36.04 -17.05 -6.27
N VAL A 14 36.19 -16.50 -7.48
CA VAL A 14 35.65 -15.18 -7.85
C VAL A 14 34.11 -15.20 -7.99
N CYS A 15 33.53 -16.34 -8.37
CA CYS A 15 32.07 -16.49 -8.44
C CYS A 15 31.40 -16.60 -7.05
N MET A 16 32.12 -17.00 -6.00
CA MET A 16 31.59 -17.10 -4.63
C MET A 16 31.61 -15.79 -3.84
N LEU A 17 32.38 -14.78 -4.29
CA LEU A 17 32.41 -13.45 -3.67
C LEU A 17 31.26 -12.54 -4.12
N SER A 18 30.41 -13.01 -5.04
CA SER A 18 29.14 -12.36 -5.39
C SER A 18 28.02 -12.79 -4.43
N ALA A 19 28.35 -12.95 -3.15
CA ALA A 19 27.37 -13.14 -2.09
C ALA A 19 26.58 -11.85 -1.90
N THR A 20 25.52 -11.74 -2.70
CA THR A 20 24.24 -11.12 -2.38
C THR A 20 24.29 -10.07 -1.28
N ALA A 21 24.37 -8.80 -1.66
CA ALA A 21 23.80 -7.73 -0.85
C ALA A 21 22.28 -7.97 -0.83
N LEU A 22 21.81 -8.84 0.08
CA LEU A 22 20.41 -8.91 0.45
C LEU A 22 20.09 -7.51 0.97
N SER A 23 19.37 -6.72 0.17
CA SER A 23 18.78 -5.47 0.65
C SER A 23 17.77 -5.88 1.71
N ALA A 24 18.18 -5.82 2.98
CA ALA A 24 17.24 -5.93 4.09
C ALA A 24 16.19 -4.85 3.87
N GLN A 25 14.91 -5.22 3.83
CA GLN A 25 13.83 -4.23 3.89
C GLN A 25 14.06 -3.40 5.15
N ASP A 26 14.21 -2.08 4.99
CA ASP A 26 14.30 -1.16 6.12
C ASP A 26 13.13 -1.46 7.07
N GLY A 27 13.45 -1.77 8.32
CA GLY A 27 12.44 -2.09 9.35
C GLY A 27 11.47 -0.93 9.59
N PRO A 28 10.37 -1.19 10.32
CA PRO A 28 9.42 -0.14 10.71
C PRO A 28 10.14 0.99 11.44
N ALA A 29 9.62 2.22 11.33
CA ALA A 29 10.20 3.36 12.02
C ALA A 29 10.14 3.18 13.55
N ASN A 30 11.20 3.57 14.25
CA ASN A 30 11.32 3.41 15.70
C ASN A 30 10.62 4.53 16.48
N ASN A 31 10.39 5.68 15.83
CA ASN A 31 9.72 6.84 16.43
C ASN A 31 8.98 7.66 15.35
N LYS A 32 8.24 8.68 15.80
CA LYS A 32 7.42 9.53 14.93
C LYS A 32 8.24 10.36 13.94
N ASP A 33 9.38 10.90 14.36
CA ASP A 33 10.20 11.74 13.50
C ASP A 33 10.84 10.92 12.38
N GLU A 34 11.34 9.73 12.71
CA GLU A 34 11.85 8.77 11.72
C GLU A 34 10.74 8.34 10.75
N PHE A 35 9.53 8.08 11.24
CA PHE A 35 8.38 7.77 10.40
C PHE A 35 8.07 8.92 9.44
N GLN A 36 8.05 10.15 9.94
CA GLN A 36 7.75 11.33 9.14
C GLN A 36 8.81 11.55 8.05
N GLN A 37 10.10 11.44 8.39
CA GLN A 37 11.18 11.56 7.41
C GLN A 37 11.09 10.47 6.33
N LYS A 38 10.86 9.21 6.73
CA LYS A 38 10.65 8.09 5.80
C LYS A 38 9.43 8.36 4.91
N TYR A 39 8.32 8.81 5.48
CA TYR A 39 7.11 9.14 4.74
C TYR A 39 7.35 10.23 3.69
N GLU A 40 7.95 11.36 4.08
CA GLU A 40 8.27 12.47 3.18
C GLU A 40 9.20 12.08 2.03
N TRP A 41 10.12 11.15 2.29
CA TRP A 41 10.96 10.55 1.26
C TRP A 41 10.12 9.66 0.33
N ARG A 42 9.27 8.78 0.88
CA ARG A 42 8.46 7.80 0.11
C ARG A 42 7.43 8.47 -0.81
N ILE A 43 6.81 9.57 -0.40
CA ILE A 43 5.81 10.27 -1.23
C ILE A 43 6.41 10.98 -2.45
N LYS A 44 7.74 11.14 -2.52
CA LYS A 44 8.45 11.72 -3.67
C LYS A 44 8.99 10.67 -4.64
N ARG A 45 8.89 9.37 -4.31
CA ARG A 45 9.45 8.28 -5.11
C ARG A 45 8.41 7.74 -6.08
N GLU A 46 8.86 7.49 -7.30
CA GLU A 46 8.07 6.80 -8.32
C GLU A 46 8.16 5.29 -8.19
N ILE A 47 9.27 4.80 -7.63
CA ILE A 47 9.55 3.37 -7.46
C ILE A 47 9.91 3.14 -6.00
N LEU A 48 9.26 2.17 -5.36
CA LEU A 48 9.61 1.65 -4.04
C LEU A 48 9.81 0.14 -4.14
N ASN A 49 10.93 -0.38 -3.64
CA ASN A 49 11.23 -1.81 -3.63
C ASN A 49 11.09 -2.48 -5.02
N GLY A 50 11.50 -1.79 -6.09
CA GLY A 50 11.38 -2.28 -7.47
C GLY A 50 9.97 -2.23 -8.06
N VAL A 51 8.98 -1.67 -7.34
CA VAL A 51 7.60 -1.52 -7.79
C VAL A 51 7.31 -0.06 -8.10
N TYR A 52 6.78 0.19 -9.30
CA TYR A 52 6.22 1.49 -9.67
C TYR A 52 4.97 1.81 -8.84
N ILE A 53 4.94 3.00 -8.25
CA ILE A 53 3.86 3.48 -7.39
C ILE A 53 2.98 4.40 -8.24
N PRO A 54 1.66 4.23 -8.32
CA PRO A 54 0.82 5.18 -9.07
C PRO A 54 0.82 6.59 -8.48
N LYS A 55 0.70 7.65 -9.29
CA LYS A 55 0.55 9.02 -8.76
C LYS A 55 -0.90 9.41 -8.44
N ASP A 56 -1.87 8.78 -9.12
CA ASP A 56 -3.31 9.04 -9.02
C ASP A 56 -4.10 7.78 -9.45
N LEU A 57 -5.44 7.86 -9.47
CA LEU A 57 -6.30 6.74 -9.87
C LEU A 57 -6.12 6.33 -11.34
N GLY A 58 -5.96 7.28 -12.26
CA GLY A 58 -5.80 6.96 -13.68
C GLY A 58 -4.51 6.19 -13.94
N ASP A 59 -3.43 6.61 -13.29
CA ASP A 59 -2.15 5.89 -13.31
C ASP A 59 -2.27 4.51 -12.66
N ALA A 60 -3.03 4.39 -11.57
CA ALA A 60 -3.29 3.10 -10.92
C ALA A 60 -4.05 2.14 -11.85
N PHE A 61 -5.06 2.63 -12.58
CA PHE A 61 -5.81 1.83 -13.54
C PHE A 61 -4.94 1.36 -14.71
N ASN A 62 -4.01 2.21 -15.16
CA ASN A 62 -3.02 1.81 -16.18
C ASN A 62 -2.12 0.67 -15.68
N GLU A 63 -1.64 0.75 -14.44
CA GLU A 63 -0.85 -0.31 -13.83
C GLU A 63 -1.64 -1.61 -13.64
N LEU A 64 -2.90 -1.52 -13.23
CA LEU A 64 -3.77 -2.69 -13.10
C LEU A 64 -4.08 -3.33 -14.46
N ASN A 65 -4.29 -2.51 -15.51
CA ASN A 65 -4.51 -3.01 -16.87
C ASN A 65 -3.32 -3.78 -17.45
N LYS A 66 -2.10 -3.43 -17.05
CA LYS A 66 -0.87 -4.17 -17.41
C LYS A 66 -0.73 -5.48 -16.64
N LYS A 67 -1.24 -5.55 -15.41
CA LYS A 67 -1.05 -6.67 -14.48
C LYS A 67 -2.15 -7.73 -14.56
N ILE A 68 -3.37 -7.32 -14.87
CA ILE A 68 -4.54 -8.21 -14.86
C ILE A 68 -4.86 -8.61 -16.30
N ASP A 69 -4.85 -9.92 -16.55
CA ASP A 69 -5.17 -10.48 -17.85
C ASP A 69 -6.65 -10.26 -18.23
N ALA A 70 -6.96 -10.44 -19.50
CA ALA A 70 -8.30 -10.18 -20.03
C ALA A 70 -9.38 -11.11 -19.44
N GLU A 71 -9.05 -12.36 -19.16
CA GLU A 71 -10.00 -13.33 -18.59
C GLU A 71 -10.35 -12.97 -17.14
N SER A 72 -9.34 -12.63 -16.34
CA SER A 72 -9.52 -12.15 -14.97
C SER A 72 -10.34 -10.86 -14.93
N LYS A 73 -10.09 -9.92 -15.86
CA LYS A 73 -10.92 -8.71 -15.99
C LYS A 73 -12.37 -9.04 -16.35
N ALA A 74 -12.61 -9.97 -17.27
CA ALA A 74 -13.96 -10.37 -17.65
C ALA A 74 -14.73 -10.97 -16.45
N LYS A 75 -14.09 -11.84 -15.66
CA LYS A 75 -14.70 -12.40 -14.44
C LYS A 75 -14.98 -11.31 -13.39
N PHE A 76 -14.04 -10.36 -13.25
CA PHE A 76 -14.17 -9.24 -12.33
C PHE A 76 -15.35 -8.32 -12.69
N LEU A 77 -15.58 -8.07 -13.98
CA LEU A 77 -16.69 -7.25 -14.50
C LEU A 77 -18.07 -7.86 -14.28
N MET A 78 -18.18 -9.19 -14.21
CA MET A 78 -19.46 -9.90 -14.10
C MET A 78 -20.05 -9.91 -12.67
N VAL A 79 -19.26 -9.55 -11.66
CA VAL A 79 -19.70 -9.56 -10.27
C VAL A 79 -20.04 -8.14 -9.79
N PRO A 80 -21.01 -7.97 -8.88
CA PRO A 80 -21.26 -6.65 -8.27
C PRO A 80 -20.01 -6.09 -7.61
N GLU A 81 -19.81 -4.77 -7.67
CA GLU A 81 -18.57 -4.11 -7.22
C GLU A 81 -18.24 -4.36 -5.75
N ASP A 82 -19.26 -4.37 -4.86
CA ASP A 82 -19.07 -4.69 -3.44
C ASP A 82 -18.61 -6.14 -3.24
N THR A 83 -19.19 -7.07 -4.01
CA THR A 83 -18.77 -8.47 -3.99
C THR A 83 -17.35 -8.63 -4.52
N ALA A 84 -17.01 -7.89 -5.58
CA ALA A 84 -15.68 -7.89 -6.17
C ALA A 84 -14.64 -7.39 -5.16
N ALA A 85 -14.93 -6.29 -4.47
CA ALA A 85 -14.07 -5.72 -3.44
C ALA A 85 -13.82 -6.68 -2.28
N ILE A 86 -14.86 -7.36 -1.77
CA ILE A 86 -14.75 -8.35 -0.70
C ILE A 86 -13.90 -9.55 -1.16
N LYS A 87 -14.21 -10.13 -2.32
CA LYS A 87 -13.53 -11.33 -2.84
C LYS A 87 -12.05 -11.08 -3.15
N LEU A 88 -11.72 -9.89 -3.65
CA LEU A 88 -10.35 -9.55 -4.05
C LEU A 88 -9.54 -8.89 -2.94
N HIS A 89 -10.13 -8.60 -1.77
CA HIS A 89 -9.44 -7.94 -0.67
C HIS A 89 -8.16 -8.70 -0.25
N PHE A 90 -8.25 -10.02 -0.06
CA PHE A 90 -7.10 -10.83 0.38
C PHE A 90 -6.10 -11.18 -0.73
N SER A 91 -6.44 -10.94 -1.99
CA SER A 91 -5.55 -11.16 -3.13
C SER A 91 -5.03 -9.83 -3.66
N LEU A 92 -5.74 -9.20 -4.60
CA LEU A 92 -5.35 -7.92 -5.20
C LEU A 92 -5.25 -6.81 -4.15
N GLY A 93 -6.16 -6.77 -3.18
CA GLY A 93 -6.15 -5.76 -2.12
C GLY A 93 -4.87 -5.82 -1.28
N ARG A 94 -4.51 -7.00 -0.76
CA ARG A 94 -3.24 -7.22 -0.05
C ARG A 94 -2.03 -6.92 -0.92
N TRP A 95 -2.07 -7.32 -2.20
CA TRP A 95 -0.99 -6.98 -3.12
C TRP A 95 -0.79 -5.47 -3.21
N MET A 96 -1.85 -4.69 -3.40
CA MET A 96 -1.77 -3.21 -3.43
C MET A 96 -1.27 -2.64 -2.10
N ILE A 97 -1.77 -3.13 -0.96
CA ILE A 97 -1.36 -2.65 0.37
C ILE A 97 0.15 -2.75 0.54
N VAL A 98 0.73 -3.89 0.18
CA VAL A 98 2.18 -4.15 0.32
C VAL A 98 2.97 -3.43 -0.76
N ASN A 99 2.61 -3.61 -2.03
CA ASN A 99 3.41 -3.16 -3.16
C ASN A 99 3.28 -1.67 -3.44
N TRP A 100 2.13 -1.08 -3.12
CA TRP A 100 1.92 0.37 -3.20
C TRP A 100 2.09 1.07 -1.86
N GLY A 101 2.58 0.37 -0.82
CA GLY A 101 3.04 0.96 0.44
C GLY A 101 1.97 1.74 1.19
N PHE A 102 0.82 1.11 1.48
CA PHE A 102 -0.30 1.81 2.11
C PHE A 102 -0.08 2.07 3.60
N TYR A 103 0.67 1.23 4.30
CA TYR A 103 0.99 1.41 5.73
C TYR A 103 2.03 2.51 5.95
N GLU A 104 3.20 2.38 5.34
CA GLU A 104 4.34 3.28 5.55
C GLU A 104 4.25 4.57 4.72
N GLY A 105 3.31 4.63 3.79
CA GLY A 105 3.12 5.74 2.88
C GLY A 105 3.81 5.55 1.54
N SER A 106 3.31 6.27 0.55
CA SER A 106 3.77 6.27 -0.85
C SER A 106 3.08 7.42 -1.56
N ARG A 107 3.53 7.80 -2.75
CA ARG A 107 2.83 8.86 -3.51
C ARG A 107 1.35 8.51 -3.76
N PHE A 108 1.03 7.24 -4.01
CA PHE A 108 -0.36 6.81 -4.22
C PHE A 108 -1.19 6.84 -2.95
N SER A 109 -0.68 6.26 -1.85
CA SER A 109 -1.42 6.27 -0.59
C SER A 109 -1.54 7.69 -0.01
N HIS A 110 -0.61 8.60 -0.33
CA HIS A 110 -0.74 10.02 -0.02
C HIS A 110 -1.91 10.65 -0.78
N TYR A 111 -2.02 10.41 -2.08
CA TYR A 111 -3.17 10.83 -2.90
C TYR A 111 -4.50 10.30 -2.33
N LEU A 112 -4.57 9.03 -1.91
CA LEU A 112 -5.78 8.46 -1.30
C LEU A 112 -6.12 9.09 0.06
N ARG A 113 -5.11 9.42 0.87
CA ARG A 113 -5.32 10.16 2.13
C ARG A 113 -5.88 11.56 1.88
N GLN A 114 -5.41 12.25 0.84
CA GLN A 114 -5.96 13.55 0.43
C GLN A 114 -7.42 13.45 -0.01
N ALA A 115 -7.84 12.30 -0.55
CA ALA A 115 -9.24 12.00 -0.86
C ALA A 115 -10.08 11.58 0.36
N GLY A 116 -9.50 11.55 1.57
CA GLY A 116 -10.20 11.24 2.83
C GLY A 116 -10.15 9.76 3.25
N ILE A 117 -9.40 8.92 2.54
CA ILE A 117 -9.33 7.47 2.80
C ILE A 117 -8.00 7.16 3.47
N THR A 118 -8.02 6.91 4.77
CA THR A 118 -6.79 6.91 5.59
C THR A 118 -6.25 5.54 5.95
N TYR A 119 -7.08 4.50 5.93
CA TYR A 119 -6.67 3.16 6.34
C TYR A 119 -6.34 2.27 5.12
N PRO A 120 -5.29 1.45 5.19
CA PRO A 120 -4.85 0.61 4.07
C PRO A 120 -5.93 -0.31 3.48
N ASP A 121 -6.74 -0.94 4.30
CA ASP A 121 -7.80 -1.83 3.84
C ASP A 121 -8.89 -1.09 3.04
N ASP A 122 -9.22 0.13 3.47
CA ASP A 122 -10.16 0.99 2.74
C ASP A 122 -9.56 1.55 1.48
N MET A 123 -8.27 1.91 1.50
CA MET A 123 -7.56 2.32 0.29
C MET A 123 -7.65 1.20 -0.76
N ALA A 124 -7.40 -0.04 -0.37
CA ALA A 124 -7.52 -1.19 -1.25
C ALA A 124 -8.95 -1.39 -1.74
N ARG A 125 -9.95 -1.37 -0.84
CA ARG A 125 -11.38 -1.48 -1.18
C ARG A 125 -11.79 -0.40 -2.19
N PHE A 126 -11.45 0.86 -1.89
CA PHE A 126 -11.74 2.01 -2.74
C PHE A 126 -11.14 1.87 -4.14
N VAL A 127 -9.88 1.45 -4.24
CA VAL A 127 -9.23 1.28 -5.54
C VAL A 127 -9.86 0.12 -6.33
N ILE A 128 -10.23 -0.98 -5.68
CA ILE A 128 -10.92 -2.09 -6.35
C ILE A 128 -12.27 -1.62 -6.91
N ILE A 129 -13.08 -0.93 -6.11
CA ILE A 129 -14.40 -0.44 -6.55
C ILE A 129 -14.26 0.57 -7.68
N THR A 130 -13.37 1.55 -7.54
CA THR A 130 -13.18 2.57 -8.59
C THR A 130 -12.61 1.97 -9.89
N TYR A 131 -11.74 0.97 -9.80
CA TYR A 131 -11.29 0.22 -10.97
C TYR A 131 -12.42 -0.60 -11.61
N HIS A 132 -13.29 -1.22 -10.80
CA HIS A 132 -14.47 -1.91 -11.30
C HIS A 132 -15.41 -0.97 -12.07
N ARG A 133 -15.67 0.22 -11.51
CA ARG A 133 -16.48 1.26 -12.15
C ARG A 133 -15.84 1.75 -13.44
N PHE A 134 -14.53 2.00 -13.43
CA PHE A 134 -13.77 2.39 -14.62
C PHE A 134 -13.90 1.37 -15.76
N LEU A 135 -13.72 0.07 -15.49
CA LEU A 135 -13.82 -0.96 -16.52
C LEU A 135 -15.26 -1.15 -17.04
N ASN A 136 -16.28 -0.80 -16.23
CA ASN A 136 -17.69 -0.83 -16.63
C ASN A 136 -18.19 0.50 -17.20
N GLU A 137 -17.31 1.48 -17.42
CA GLU A 137 -17.67 2.83 -17.89
C GLU A 137 -18.70 3.53 -16.98
N LYS A 138 -18.69 3.21 -15.68
CA LYS A 138 -19.56 3.82 -14.67
C LYS A 138 -18.89 5.04 -14.04
N PRO A 139 -19.66 6.05 -13.61
CA PRO A 139 -19.12 7.17 -12.83
C PRO A 139 -18.37 6.68 -11.60
N LEU A 140 -17.18 7.26 -11.33
CA LEU A 140 -16.36 6.83 -10.19
C LEU A 140 -16.94 7.24 -8.84
N GLU A 141 -17.59 8.41 -8.80
CA GLU A 141 -18.18 9.02 -7.59
C GLU A 141 -17.22 9.07 -6.38
N ILE A 142 -15.97 9.47 -6.63
CA ILE A 142 -14.86 9.41 -5.66
C ILE A 142 -15.24 9.96 -4.28
N LYS A 143 -15.88 11.14 -4.22
CA LYS A 143 -16.27 11.78 -2.96
C LYS A 143 -17.31 10.97 -2.19
N ALA A 144 -18.41 10.60 -2.87
CA ALA A 144 -19.50 9.85 -2.25
C ALA A 144 -19.02 8.48 -1.75
N LEU A 145 -18.17 7.80 -2.52
CA LEU A 145 -17.60 6.52 -2.11
C LEU A 145 -16.62 6.65 -0.93
N ALA A 146 -15.79 7.70 -0.91
CA ALA A 146 -14.90 7.95 0.23
C ALA A 146 -15.69 8.26 1.51
N GLU A 147 -16.77 9.03 1.40
CA GLU A 147 -17.69 9.33 2.50
C GLU A 147 -18.38 8.07 3.01
N SER A 148 -18.94 7.25 2.12
CA SER A 148 -19.64 6.02 2.52
C SER A 148 -18.71 5.03 3.25
N ILE A 149 -17.47 4.88 2.76
CA ILE A 149 -16.44 4.04 3.40
C ILE A 149 -16.08 4.57 4.80
N LYS A 150 -15.96 5.90 4.94
CA LYS A 150 -15.67 6.54 6.22
C LYS A 150 -16.82 6.35 7.21
N GLU A 151 -18.05 6.48 6.77
CA GLU A 151 -19.25 6.27 7.58
C GLU A 151 -19.39 4.82 8.05
N GLU A 152 -19.20 3.85 7.14
CA GLU A 152 -19.18 2.42 7.44
C GLU A 152 -18.16 2.11 8.54
N ARG A 153 -16.93 2.62 8.42
CA ARG A 153 -15.92 2.44 9.47
C ARG A 153 -16.31 3.07 10.80
N GLN A 154 -16.90 4.26 10.80
CA GLN A 154 -17.32 4.92 12.03
C GLN A 154 -18.45 4.14 12.72
N ALA A 155 -19.39 3.58 11.95
CA ALA A 155 -20.44 2.71 12.46
C ALA A 155 -19.86 1.41 13.04
N ASP A 156 -18.97 0.74 12.32
CA ASP A 156 -18.27 -0.46 12.78
C ASP A 156 -17.52 -0.23 14.10
N TYR A 157 -16.84 0.93 14.21
CA TYR A 157 -16.13 1.29 15.42
C TYR A 157 -17.10 1.50 16.59
N LYS A 158 -18.18 2.27 16.40
CA LYS A 158 -19.20 2.48 17.44
C LYS A 158 -19.81 1.17 17.91
N GLN A 159 -20.20 0.29 16.98
CA GLN A 159 -20.79 -1.01 17.31
C GLN A 159 -19.82 -1.89 18.11
N LYS A 160 -18.53 -1.92 17.74
CA LYS A 160 -17.50 -2.65 18.49
C LYS A 160 -17.30 -2.09 19.90
N MET A 161 -17.42 -0.77 20.06
CA MET A 161 -17.28 -0.11 21.37
C MET A 161 -18.52 -0.28 22.24
N GLU A 162 -19.73 -0.28 21.69
CA GLU A 162 -20.99 -0.50 22.43
C GLU A 162 -21.03 -1.88 23.12
N GLY A 163 -20.43 -2.90 22.50
CA GLY A 163 -20.32 -4.24 23.07
C GLY A 163 -19.06 -4.50 23.90
N ALA A 164 -18.15 -3.53 24.02
CA ALA A 164 -16.86 -3.72 24.67
C ALA A 164 -16.89 -3.31 26.14
N THR A 165 -16.41 -4.20 27.02
CA THR A 165 -16.12 -3.85 28.42
C THR A 165 -14.76 -3.16 28.50
N ILE A 166 -14.72 -1.97 29.10
CA ILE A 166 -13.45 -1.28 29.42
C ILE A 166 -12.75 -2.07 30.53
N LEU A 167 -11.61 -2.68 30.23
CA LEU A 167 -10.81 -3.44 31.19
C LEU A 167 -9.91 -2.55 32.05
N HIS A 168 -9.45 -1.44 31.48
CA HIS A 168 -8.52 -0.50 32.11
C HIS A 168 -8.61 0.85 31.38
N GLU A 169 -8.62 1.95 32.14
CA GLU A 169 -8.68 3.31 31.60
C GLU A 169 -7.43 4.08 32.06
N GLU A 170 -6.67 4.60 31.11
CA GLU A 170 -5.52 5.46 31.39
C GLU A 170 -5.68 6.79 30.67
N THR A 171 -5.50 7.88 31.41
CA THR A 171 -5.42 9.22 30.82
C THR A 171 -3.95 9.59 30.65
N ARG A 172 -3.48 9.65 29.40
CA ARG A 172 -2.15 10.17 29.07
C ARG A 172 -2.26 11.64 28.69
N VAL A 173 -1.50 12.51 29.37
CA VAL A 173 -1.33 13.90 28.92
C VAL A 173 -0.61 13.87 27.58
N ARG A 174 -1.27 14.36 26.52
CA ARG A 174 -0.64 14.56 25.22
C ARG A 174 0.32 15.74 25.36
N GLU A 175 1.62 15.48 25.43
CA GLU A 175 2.64 16.53 25.33
C GLU A 175 2.35 17.36 24.06
N LYS A 176 2.23 18.68 24.21
CA LYS A 176 2.09 19.59 23.08
C LYS A 176 3.36 19.48 22.23
N GLU A 177 3.20 19.21 20.94
CA GLU A 177 4.32 19.33 19.98
C GLU A 177 4.92 20.72 20.12
N PRO A 178 6.26 20.86 20.21
CA PRO A 178 6.88 22.18 20.17
C PRO A 178 6.49 22.86 18.86
N GLU A 179 5.96 24.07 18.94
CA GLU A 179 5.65 24.90 17.77
C GLU A 179 6.91 24.97 16.91
N LYS A 180 6.86 24.41 15.69
CA LYS A 180 7.93 24.58 14.72
C LYS A 180 8.03 26.08 14.43
N GLU A 181 9.08 26.72 14.93
CA GLU A 181 9.41 28.12 14.63
C GLU A 181 9.38 28.29 13.11
N LYS A 182 8.44 29.10 12.63
CA LYS A 182 8.40 29.56 11.26
C LYS A 182 9.56 30.54 11.10
N ASN A 183 10.65 30.09 10.49
CA ASN A 183 11.65 30.98 9.87
C ASN A 183 11.15 31.45 8.50
#